data_AF-A0A0H2QX94-F1
#
_entry.id   AF-A0A0H2QX94-F1
#
_cell.length_a   1.000
_cell.length_b   1.000
_cell.length_c   1.000
_cell.angle_alpha   90.00
_cell.angle_beta   90.00
_cell.angle_gamma   90.00
#
_symmetry.space_group_name_H-M   'P 1'
#
loop_
_entity.id
_entity.type
_entity.pdbx_description
1 polymer ?
#
loop_
_entity_poly.entity_id
_entity_poly.type
_entity_poly.pdbx_seq_one_letter_code
_entity_poly.pdbx_strand_id
1 'polypeptide(L)'
;MGDPKAVWDALSAHHEQKVPATRFVSYEALLSIQKRDDESLMALTTRVENALKAIQNACPSGFTLEQLHSDLACMALIKALPAKDYSSFRFRMPCP
;
A
#
# COMPACT_ATOMS: atom_id res chain seq x y z
N MET A 1 -31.72 -13.59 13.25
CA MET A 1 -30.90 -12.36 13.20
C MET A 1 -29.60 -12.69 13.89
N GLY A 2 -28.47 -12.60 13.19
CA GLY A 2 -27.17 -13.04 13.70
C GLY A 2 -26.67 -12.18 14.86
N ASP A 3 -25.81 -12.74 15.70
CA ASP A 3 -25.14 -12.04 16.80
C ASP A 3 -24.40 -10.80 16.24
N PRO A 4 -24.77 -9.58 16.69
CA PRO A 4 -24.11 -8.34 16.26
C PRO A 4 -22.59 -8.33 16.51
N LYS A 5 -22.13 -9.03 17.56
CA LYS A 5 -20.70 -9.14 17.88
C LYS A 5 -19.96 -9.96 16.82
N ALA A 6 -20.53 -11.08 16.39
CA ALA A 6 -19.97 -11.90 15.31
C ALA A 6 -19.86 -11.14 13.98
N VAL A 7 -20.81 -10.24 13.69
CA VAL A 7 -20.75 -9.36 12.50
C VAL A 7 -19.61 -8.34 12.62
N TRP A 8 -19.41 -7.74 13.80
CA TRP A 8 -18.34 -6.78 14.05
C TRP A 8 -16.94 -7.42 14.04
N ASP A 9 -16.82 -8.62 14.62
CA ASP A 9 -15.57 -9.38 14.64
C ASP A 9 -15.17 -9.81 13.21
N ALA A 10 -16.14 -10.24 12.40
CA ALA A 10 -15.90 -10.56 10.99
C ALA A 10 -15.48 -9.32 10.18
N LEU A 11 -16.10 -8.16 10.44
CA LEU A 11 -15.74 -6.90 9.79
C LEU A 11 -14.34 -6.44 10.18
N SER A 12 -13.99 -6.55 11.46
CA SER A 12 -12.67 -6.22 12.00
C SER A 12 -11.59 -7.12 11.41
N ALA A 13 -11.80 -8.44 11.41
CA ALA A 13 -10.85 -9.39 10.83
C ALA A 13 -10.63 -9.16 9.32
N HIS A 14 -11.69 -8.87 8.58
CA HIS A 14 -11.59 -8.52 7.16
C HIS A 14 -10.93 -7.15 6.94
N HIS A 15 -11.16 -6.19 7.83
CA HIS A 15 -10.47 -4.90 7.81
C HIS A 15 -8.97 -5.09 8.06
N GLU A 16 -8.58 -5.85 9.09
CA GLU A 16 -7.20 -6.17 9.44
C GLU A 16 -6.46 -6.87 8.30
N GLN A 17 -7.10 -7.83 7.61
CA GLN A 17 -6.53 -8.47 6.42
C GLN A 17 -6.32 -7.49 5.26
N LYS A 18 -7.18 -6.48 5.12
CA LYS A 18 -7.06 -5.46 4.08
C LYS A 18 -6.00 -4.41 4.38
N VAL A 19 -5.65 -4.15 5.64
CA VAL A 19 -4.68 -3.08 5.97
C VAL A 19 -3.28 -3.37 5.39
N PRO A 20 -2.67 -4.56 5.55
CA PRO A 20 -1.38 -4.88 4.93
C PRO A 20 -1.40 -4.79 3.41
N ALA A 21 -2.44 -5.32 2.76
CA ALA A 21 -2.59 -5.25 1.31
C ALA A 21 -2.78 -3.80 0.81
N THR A 22 -3.48 -2.96 1.57
CA THR A 22 -3.69 -1.54 1.24
C THR A 22 -2.40 -0.74 1.39
N ARG A 23 -1.62 -0.98 2.46
CA ARG A 23 -0.32 -0.32 2.65
C ARG A 23 0.66 -0.65 1.53
N PHE A 24 0.74 -1.92 1.11
CA PHE A 24 1.59 -2.32 -0.01
C PHE A 24 1.28 -1.53 -1.29
N VAL A 25 0.00 -1.40 -1.64
CA VAL A 25 -0.45 -0.62 -2.80
C VAL A 25 -0.09 0.86 -2.65
N SER A 26 -0.22 1.43 -1.44
CA SER A 26 0.16 2.82 -1.18
C SER A 26 1.67 3.07 -1.31
N TYR A 27 2.50 2.16 -0.80
CA TYR A 27 3.96 2.25 -0.98
C TYR A 27 4.36 2.09 -2.44
N GLU A 28 3.75 1.14 -3.15
CA GLU A 28 3.99 0.95 -4.57
C GLU A 28 3.59 2.18 -5.39
N ALA A 29 2.44 2.80 -5.09
CA ALA A 29 2.01 4.04 -5.72
C ALA A 29 3.00 5.18 -5.48
N LEU A 30 3.50 5.35 -4.25
CA LEU A 30 4.52 6.36 -3.92
C LEU A 30 5.80 6.14 -4.73
N LEU A 31 6.34 4.92 -4.72
CA LEU A 31 7.62 4.58 -5.37
C LEU A 31 7.53 4.54 -6.89
N SER A 32 6.32 4.51 -7.45
CA SER A 32 6.07 4.56 -8.90
C SER A 32 5.87 5.99 -9.41
N ILE A 33 5.87 7.00 -8.53
CA ILE A 33 5.78 8.41 -8.96
C ILE A 33 7.02 8.75 -9.78
N GLN A 34 6.77 9.10 -11.04
CA GLN A 34 7.74 9.73 -11.93
C GLN A 34 7.21 11.10 -12.35
N LYS A 35 8.14 12.05 -12.54
CA LYS A 35 7.82 13.37 -13.08
C LYS A 35 7.30 13.19 -14.51
N ARG A 36 6.17 13.81 -14.82
CA ARG A 36 5.65 13.86 -16.20
C ARG A 36 6.32 14.98 -17.00
N ASP A 37 6.34 14.87 -18.32
CA ASP A 37 7.03 15.84 -19.19
C ASP A 37 6.45 17.26 -19.05
N ASP A 38 5.13 17.35 -18.96
CA ASP A 38 4.33 18.59 -18.84
C ASP A 38 4.09 19.05 -17.39
N GLU A 39 4.61 18.31 -16.40
CA GLU A 39 4.35 18.56 -15.00
C GLU A 39 5.37 19.53 -14.37
N SER A 40 4.87 20.50 -13.61
CA SER A 40 5.70 21.39 -12.79
C SER A 40 6.25 20.67 -11.56
N LEU A 41 7.39 21.14 -11.04
CA LEU A 41 7.98 20.58 -9.82
C LEU A 41 7.03 20.68 -8.62
N MET A 42 6.24 21.75 -8.52
CA MET A 42 5.24 21.88 -7.47
C MET A 42 4.15 20.82 -7.56
N ALA A 43 3.62 20.55 -8.76
CA ALA A 43 2.61 19.53 -8.95
C ALA A 43 3.14 18.12 -8.62
N LEU A 44 4.40 17.84 -8.96
CA LEU A 44 5.09 16.62 -8.55
C LEU A 44 5.18 16.51 -7.02
N THR A 45 5.63 17.58 -6.34
CA THR A 45 5.73 17.61 -4.87
C THR A 45 4.37 17.34 -4.23
N THR A 46 3.31 17.97 -4.71
CA THR A 46 1.94 17.73 -4.21
C THR A 46 1.51 16.26 -4.37
N ARG A 47 1.86 15.60 -5.49
CA ARG A 47 1.56 14.17 -5.66
C ARG A 47 2.32 13.30 -4.66
N VAL A 48 3.61 13.60 -4.42
CA VAL A 48 4.41 12.88 -3.42
C VAL A 48 3.83 13.05 -2.02
N GLU A 49 3.48 14.28 -1.63
CA GLU A 49 2.84 14.57 -0.34
C GLU A 49 1.50 13.85 -0.17
N ASN A 50 0.67 13.82 -1.22
CA ASN A 50 -0.61 13.13 -1.19
C ASN A 50 -0.43 11.61 -1.07
N ALA A 51 0.56 11.03 -1.76
CA ALA A 51 0.89 9.62 -1.62
C ALA A 51 1.41 9.28 -0.20
N LEU A 52 2.22 10.15 0.39
CA LEU A 52 2.66 10.00 1.79
C LEU A 52 1.49 10.06 2.78
N LYS A 53 0.56 11.00 2.61
CA LYS A 53 -0.67 11.07 3.41
C LYS A 53 -1.52 9.80 3.27
N ALA A 54 -1.61 9.24 2.06
CA ALA A 54 -2.33 7.99 1.85
C ALA A 54 -1.70 6.81 2.61
N ILE A 55 -0.36 6.72 2.65
CA ILE A 55 0.35 5.72 3.46
C ILE A 55 0.06 5.93 4.94
N GLN A 56 0.16 7.18 5.43
CA GLN A 56 -0.12 7.50 6.83
C GLN A 56 -1.54 7.12 7.24
N ASN A 57 -2.54 7.38 6.38
CA ASN A 57 -3.93 7.00 6.61
C ASN A 57 -4.16 5.48 6.56
N ALA A 58 -3.33 4.74 5.82
CA ALA A 58 -3.38 3.29 5.76
C ALA A 58 -2.64 2.61 6.93
N CYS A 59 -1.85 3.35 7.71
CA CYS A 59 -1.18 2.83 8.90
C CYS A 59 -2.12 2.82 10.10
N PRO A 60 -2.18 1.71 10.88
CA PRO A 60 -2.97 1.66 12.09
C PRO A 60 -2.42 2.61 13.17
N SER A 61 -3.27 3.00 14.11
CA SER A 61 -2.84 3.71 15.32
C SER A 61 -1.86 2.84 16.11
N GLY A 62 -0.61 3.29 16.23
CA GLY A 62 0.47 2.51 16.86
C GLY A 62 1.40 1.80 15.87
N PHE A 63 1.36 2.16 14.58
CA PHE A 63 2.32 1.66 13.59
C PHE A 63 3.76 1.93 14.03
N THR A 64 4.57 0.87 14.12
CA THR A 64 5.95 0.95 14.63
C THR A 64 6.97 0.99 13.50
N LEU A 65 8.18 1.46 13.82
CA LEU A 65 9.30 1.45 12.88
C LEU A 65 9.67 0.01 12.44
N GLU A 66 9.50 -0.98 13.32
CA GLU A 66 9.74 -2.39 12.98
C GLU A 66 8.74 -2.91 11.95
N GLN A 67 7.47 -2.51 12.04
CA GLN A 67 6.45 -2.85 11.04
C GLN A 67 6.77 -2.20 9.69
N LEU A 68 7.30 -0.98 9.68
CA LEU A 68 7.80 -0.36 8.45
C LEU A 68 8.94 -1.17 7.82
N HIS A 69 9.94 -1.57 8.61
CA HIS A 69 11.04 -2.39 8.11
C HIS A 69 10.55 -3.74 7.57
N SER A 70 9.57 -4.37 8.23
CA SER A 70 8.95 -5.61 7.76
C SER A 70 8.23 -5.41 6.43
N ASP A 71 7.41 -4.36 6.31
CA ASP A 71 6.71 -4.02 5.06
C ASP A 71 7.73 -3.78 3.92
N LEU A 72 8.81 -3.03 4.18
CA LEU A 72 9.88 -2.78 3.20
C LEU A 72 10.62 -4.07 2.77
N ALA A 73 10.94 -4.96 3.71
CA ALA A 73 11.58 -6.24 3.40
C ALA A 73 10.68 -7.11 2.51
N CYS A 74 9.38 -7.18 2.82
CA CYS A 74 8.39 -7.88 1.99
C CYS A 74 8.29 -7.28 0.58
N MET A 75 8.26 -5.95 0.46
CA MET A 75 8.25 -5.27 -0.85
C MET A 75 9.50 -5.56 -1.68
N ALA A 76 10.68 -5.51 -1.05
CA ALA A 76 11.93 -5.81 -1.71
C ALA A 76 11.96 -7.26 -2.21
N LEU A 77 11.50 -8.21 -1.39
CA LEU A 77 11.38 -9.62 -1.78
C LEU A 77 10.45 -9.79 -2.98
N ILE A 78 9.24 -9.20 -2.94
CA ILE A 78 8.29 -9.29 -4.06
C ILE A 78 8.88 -8.69 -5.36
N LYS A 79 9.62 -7.58 -5.26
CA LYS A 79 10.28 -6.96 -6.41
C LYS A 79 11.47 -7.77 -6.94
N ALA A 80 12.16 -8.52 -6.08
CA ALA A 80 13.31 -9.35 -6.44
C ALA A 80 12.92 -10.66 -7.15
N LEU A 81 11.65 -11.09 -7.02
CA LEU A 81 11.18 -12.30 -7.67
C LEU A 81 11.11 -12.15 -9.20
N PRO A 82 11.43 -13.21 -9.98
CA PRO A 82 11.32 -13.19 -11.43
C PRO A 82 9.90 -12.86 -11.88
N ALA A 83 9.76 -11.85 -12.74
CA ALA A 83 8.44 -11.41 -13.22
C ALA A 83 7.66 -12.51 -13.95
N LYS A 84 8.36 -13.49 -14.54
CA LYS A 84 7.76 -14.63 -15.23
C LYS A 84 6.91 -15.55 -14.33
N ASP A 85 7.28 -15.70 -13.05
CA ASP A 85 6.67 -16.66 -12.14
C ASP A 85 5.74 -15.98 -11.11
N TYR A 86 5.88 -14.65 -10.93
CA TYR A 86 5.18 -13.88 -9.90
C TYR A 86 4.49 -12.60 -10.43
N SER A 87 4.25 -12.53 -11.75
CA SER A 87 3.54 -11.40 -12.37
C SER A 87 2.16 -11.16 -11.77
N SER A 88 1.43 -12.20 -11.38
CA SER A 88 0.12 -12.11 -10.73
C SER A 88 0.13 -11.33 -9.40
N PHE A 89 1.25 -11.38 -8.66
CA PHE A 89 1.45 -10.59 -7.43
C PHE A 89 1.87 -9.14 -7.73
N ARG A 90 2.43 -8.87 -8.92
CA ARG A 90 2.80 -7.52 -9.38
C ARG A 90 1.63 -6.78 -10.05
N PHE A 91 0.60 -7.48 -10.53
CA PHE A 91 -0.40 -6.92 -11.46
C PHE A 91 -1.69 -6.38 -10.82
N ARG A 92 -1.59 -5.81 -9.62
CA ARG A 92 -2.65 -4.90 -9.11
C ARG A 92 -2.27 -3.42 -9.28
N MET A 93 -1.25 -3.13 -10.07
CA MET A 93 -1.00 -1.79 -10.62
C MET A 93 -1.72 -1.64 -11.97
N PRO A 94 -2.65 -0.69 -12.12
CA PRO A 94 -3.03 -0.23 -13.45
C PRO A 94 -1.85 0.57 -14.02
N CYS A 95 -1.44 0.23 -15.24
CA CYS A 95 -0.44 0.97 -15.99
C CYS A 95 -0.82 0.90 -17.48
N PRO A 96 -0.65 1.97 -18.28
CA PRO A 96 -0.78 3.41 -18.01
C PRO A 96 -2.19 3.95 -18.35
#